data_AF-A0A967FJL1-F1
#
_entry.id   AF-A0A967FJL1-F1
#
_cell.length_a   1.000
_cell.length_b   1.000
_cell.length_c   1.000
_cell.angle_alpha   90.00
_cell.angle_beta   90.00
_cell.angle_gamma   90.00
#
_symmetry.space_group_name_H-M   'P 1'
#
loop_
_entity.id
_entity.type
_entity.pdbx_description
1 polymer ?
#
loop_
_entity_poly.entity_id
_entity_poly.type
_entity_poly.pdbx_seq_one_letter_code
_entity_poly.pdbx_strand_id
1 'polypeptide(L)'
;MKDKEQEKIVLRKFIHVYCQKKHSPPKGQMCESCAELLEYALLRLEKCPFDPKPKCKDCKVHCYKDDYRQRIREVMKFSGIYFVKRGRLDWLFKYFLR
;
A
#
# COMPACT_ATOMS: atom_id res chain seq x y z
N MET A 1 10.44 12.18 -8.58
CA MET A 1 10.86 10.79 -8.83
C MET A 1 10.36 9.94 -7.67
N LYS A 2 9.40 9.03 -7.87
CA LYS A 2 9.03 8.08 -6.81
C LYS A 2 9.95 6.88 -6.95
N ASP A 3 10.89 6.79 -6.03
CA ASP A 3 11.76 5.63 -5.91
C ASP A 3 10.90 4.39 -5.60
N LYS A 4 10.97 3.37 -6.47
CA LYS A 4 10.24 2.10 -6.30
C LYS A 4 10.55 1.50 -4.93
N GLU A 5 11.76 1.68 -4.41
CA GLU A 5 12.16 1.15 -3.10
C GLU A 5 11.39 1.83 -1.95
N GLN A 6 11.18 3.15 -2.04
CA GLN A 6 10.34 3.88 -1.09
C GLN A 6 8.88 3.43 -1.16
N GLU A 7 8.35 3.12 -2.34
CA GLU A 7 7.00 2.55 -2.48
C GLU A 7 6.89 1.16 -1.83
N LYS A 8 7.91 0.30 -1.96
CA LYS A 8 7.95 -1.01 -1.29
C LYS A 8 7.91 -0.87 0.24
N ILE A 9 8.71 0.04 0.81
CA ILE A 9 8.75 0.30 2.26
C ILE A 9 7.39 0.78 2.75
N VAL A 10 6.76 1.70 2.02
CA VAL A 10 5.41 2.21 2.31
C VAL A 10 4.39 1.07 2.29
N LEU A 11 4.34 0.27 1.22
CA LEU A 11 3.40 -0.85 1.12
C LEU A 11 3.53 -1.84 2.28
N ARG A 12 4.77 -2.23 2.62
CA ARG A 12 5.06 -3.12 3.76
C ARG A 12 4.51 -2.56 5.07
N LYS A 13 4.80 -1.29 5.38
CA LYS A 13 4.33 -0.65 6.62
C LYS A 13 2.80 -0.55 6.68
N PHE A 14 2.16 -0.19 5.56
CA PHE A 14 0.72 -0.03 5.51
C PHE A 14 -0.01 -1.35 5.69
N ILE A 15 0.39 -2.38 4.95
CA ILE A 15 -0.25 -3.70 5.02
C ILE A 15 -0.02 -4.32 6.40
N HIS A 16 1.18 -4.17 6.98
CA HIS A 16 1.47 -4.67 8.32
C HIS A 16 0.57 -4.03 9.37
N VAL A 17 0.44 -2.69 9.38
CA VAL A 17 -0.45 -2.00 10.32
C VAL A 17 -1.91 -2.39 10.12
N TYR A 18 -2.38 -2.49 8.87
CA TYR A 18 -3.74 -2.93 8.57
C TYR A 18 -3.99 -4.33 9.16
N CYS A 19 -3.10 -5.28 8.88
CA CYS A 19 -3.17 -6.65 9.37
C CYS A 19 -3.23 -6.69 10.91
N GLN A 20 -2.30 -6.00 11.57
CA GLN A 20 -2.21 -5.93 13.03
C GLN A 20 -3.44 -5.31 13.70
N LYS A 21 -4.12 -4.36 13.03
CA LYS A 21 -5.28 -3.66 13.61
C LYS A 21 -6.64 -4.22 13.20
N LYS A 22 -6.72 -4.91 12.07
CA LYS A 22 -7.98 -5.49 11.56
C LYS A 22 -8.10 -6.97 11.81
N HIS A 23 -7.00 -7.71 11.74
CA HIS A 23 -7.01 -9.17 11.81
C HIS A 23 -6.35 -9.72 13.09
N SER A 24 -5.65 -8.87 13.86
CA SER A 24 -5.00 -9.23 15.13
C SER A 24 -4.20 -10.56 15.08
N PRO A 25 -3.32 -10.76 14.09
CA PRO A 25 -2.50 -11.97 14.01
C PRO A 25 -1.53 -12.07 15.20
N PRO A 26 -0.89 -13.24 15.41
CA PRO A 26 0.16 -13.39 16.41
C PRO A 26 1.24 -12.31 16.29
N LYS A 27 1.81 -11.93 17.43
CA LYS A 27 2.81 -10.85 17.51
C LYS A 27 3.99 -11.15 16.58
N GLY A 28 4.33 -10.17 15.74
CA GLY A 28 5.44 -10.28 14.79
C GLY A 28 5.09 -11.00 13.47
N GLN A 29 3.85 -11.49 13.30
CA GLN A 29 3.43 -12.18 12.09
C GLN A 29 2.41 -11.34 11.29
N MET A 30 2.29 -11.67 10.00
CA MET A 30 1.18 -11.22 9.16
C MET A 30 0.29 -12.43 8.86
N CYS A 31 -1.03 -12.22 8.81
CA CYS A 31 -1.92 -13.27 8.32
C CYS A 31 -1.65 -13.55 6.84
N GLU A 32 -1.97 -14.77 6.41
CA GLU A 32 -1.74 -15.26 5.05
C GLU A 32 -2.31 -14.32 3.98
N SER A 33 -3.56 -13.86 4.16
CA SER A 33 -4.19 -12.94 3.22
C SER A 33 -3.42 -11.61 3.08
N CYS A 34 -2.89 -11.06 4.17
CA CYS A 34 -2.13 -9.82 4.08
C CYS A 34 -0.73 -10.05 3.49
N ALA A 35 -0.12 -11.21 3.73
CA ALA A 35 1.16 -11.59 3.13
C ALA A 35 1.03 -11.75 1.61
N GLU A 36 0.00 -12.47 1.16
CA GLU A 36 -0.34 -12.65 -0.26
C GLU A 36 -0.58 -11.31 -0.96
N LEU A 37 -1.35 -10.41 -0.34
CA LEU A 37 -1.58 -9.06 -0.88
C LEU A 37 -0.28 -8.26 -1.03
N LEU A 38 0.62 -8.36 -0.05
CA LEU A 38 1.92 -7.68 -0.08
C LEU A 38 2.79 -8.22 -1.21
N GLU A 39 2.92 -9.53 -1.32
CA GLU A 39 3.70 -10.18 -2.38
C GLU A 39 3.17 -9.79 -3.77
N TYR A 40 1.85 -9.88 -3.97
CA TYR A 40 1.22 -9.44 -5.21
C TYR A 40 1.53 -7.97 -5.53
N ALA A 41 1.44 -7.09 -4.53
CA ALA A 41 1.68 -5.66 -4.72
C ALA A 41 3.14 -5.34 -5.09
N LEU A 42 4.10 -6.02 -4.45
CA LEU A 42 5.53 -5.89 -4.74
C LEU A 42 5.86 -6.38 -6.15
N LEU A 43 5.32 -7.53 -6.54
CA LEU A 43 5.50 -8.09 -7.89
C LEU A 43 5.00 -7.13 -8.97
N ARG A 44 3.81 -6.52 -8.77
CA ARG A 44 3.24 -5.54 -9.72
C ARG A 44 4.05 -4.25 -9.78
N LEU A 45 4.65 -3.83 -8.67
CA LEU A 45 5.52 -2.65 -8.61
C LEU A 45 6.83 -2.87 -9.36
N GLU A 46 7.44 -4.04 -9.20
CA GLU A 46 8.67 -4.43 -9.90
C GLU A 46 8.44 -4.53 -11.41
N LYS A 47 7.39 -5.25 -11.82
CA LYS A 47 7.03 -5.45 -13.23
C LYS A 47 6.34 -4.25 -13.89
N CYS A 48 6.31 -3.08 -13.24
CA CYS A 48 5.66 -1.92 -13.82
C CYS A 48 6.46 -1.43 -15.06
N PRO A 49 5.82 -1.33 -16.25
CA PRO A 49 6.51 -0.98 -17.50
C PRO A 49 6.78 0.53 -17.64
N PHE A 50 6.24 1.35 -16.74
CA PHE A 50 6.37 2.80 -16.80
C PHE A 50 7.53 3.30 -15.93
N ASP A 51 8.32 4.20 -16.50
CA ASP A 51 9.34 4.98 -15.79
C ASP A 51 9.36 6.44 -16.31
N PRO A 52 8.99 7.45 -15.50
CA PRO A 52 8.55 7.34 -14.11
C PRO A 52 7.16 6.69 -13.98
N LYS A 53 7.03 5.77 -13.03
CA LYS A 53 5.76 5.10 -12.73
C LYS A 53 4.65 6.11 -12.35
N PRO A 54 3.46 6.06 -12.99
CA PRO A 54 2.32 6.86 -12.56
C PRO A 54 1.72 6.31 -11.26
N LYS A 55 0.94 7.13 -10.56
CA LYS A 55 0.12 6.66 -9.44
C LYS A 55 -0.84 5.59 -9.94
N CYS A 56 -1.07 4.54 -9.15
CA CYS A 56 -1.96 3.44 -9.56
C CYS A 56 -3.40 3.91 -9.84
N LYS A 57 -3.86 4.99 -9.19
CA LYS A 57 -5.16 5.62 -9.46
C LYS A 57 -5.26 6.21 -10.87
N ASP A 58 -4.15 6.72 -11.41
CA ASP A 58 -4.07 7.44 -12.69
C ASP A 58 -3.42 6.57 -13.79
N CYS A 59 -3.18 5.28 -13.52
CA CYS A 59 -2.46 4.38 -14.42
C CYS A 59 -3.39 3.82 -15.51
N LYS A 60 -3.11 4.10 -16.78
CA LYS A 60 -3.95 3.67 -17.91
C LYS A 60 -4.12 2.15 -18.06
N VAL A 61 -3.10 1.37 -17.68
CA VAL A 61 -3.10 -0.10 -17.87
C VAL A 61 -3.83 -0.84 -16.74
N HIS A 62 -4.01 -0.22 -15.57
CA HIS A 62 -4.66 -0.82 -14.39
C HIS A 62 -4.33 -2.31 -14.16
N CYS A 63 -3.04 -2.65 -14.07
CA CYS A 63 -2.54 -4.04 -13.97
C CYS A 63 -2.92 -4.81 -12.67
N TYR A 64 -3.69 -4.20 -11.77
CA TYR A 64 -4.19 -4.87 -10.57
C TYR A 64 -5.50 -5.58 -10.90
N LYS A 65 -5.59 -6.88 -10.61
CA LYS A 65 -6.88 -7.60 -10.60
C LYS A 65 -7.81 -6.95 -9.58
N ASP A 66 -9.11 -6.90 -9.89
CA ASP A 66 -10.10 -6.12 -9.14
C ASP A 66 -10.16 -6.47 -7.65
N ASP A 67 -10.11 -7.76 -7.29
CA ASP A 67 -10.11 -8.22 -5.89
C ASP A 67 -8.94 -7.60 -5.09
N TYR A 68 -7.71 -7.70 -5.63
CA TYR A 68 -6.52 -7.12 -5.00
C TYR A 68 -6.55 -5.59 -5.02
N ARG A 69 -7.16 -4.99 -6.06
CA ARG A 69 -7.33 -3.54 -6.17
C ARG A 69 -8.24 -3.00 -5.07
N GLN A 70 -9.31 -3.70 -4.74
CA GLN A 70 -10.21 -3.33 -3.65
C GLN A 70 -9.49 -3.49 -2.30
N ARG A 71 -8.86 -4.65 -2.06
CA ARG A 71 -8.08 -4.93 -0.84
C ARG A 71 -7.00 -3.88 -0.59
N ILE A 72 -6.19 -3.53 -1.61
CA ILE A 72 -5.12 -2.55 -1.43
C ILE A 72 -5.67 -1.14 -1.19
N ARG A 73 -6.79 -0.76 -1.81
CA ARG A 73 -7.44 0.54 -1.55
C ARG A 73 -7.88 0.66 -0.10
N GLU A 74 -8.44 -0.41 0.45
CA GLU A 74 -8.86 -0.45 1.85
C GLU A 74 -7.65 -0.29 2.78
N VAL A 75 -6.57 -1.05 2.54
CA VAL A 75 -5.31 -0.92 3.28
C VAL A 75 -4.78 0.51 3.22
N MET A 76 -4.71 1.10 2.01
CA MET A 76 -4.17 2.45 1.81
C MET A 76 -5.00 3.50 2.56
N LYS A 77 -6.34 3.39 2.51
CA LYS A 77 -7.26 4.29 3.22
C LYS A 77 -7.13 4.15 4.73
N PHE A 78 -7.20 2.93 5.26
CA PHE A 78 -7.14 2.68 6.69
C PHE A 78 -5.78 3.10 7.28
N SER A 79 -4.69 2.57 6.71
CA SER A 79 -3.36 2.80 7.25
C SER A 79 -2.90 4.25 7.05
N GLY A 80 -3.31 4.90 5.96
CA GLY A 80 -3.09 6.35 5.78
C GLY A 80 -3.67 7.17 6.93
N ILE A 81 -4.96 6.97 7.25
CA ILE A 81 -5.62 7.65 8.37
C ILE A 81 -4.96 7.28 9.71
N TYR A 82 -4.58 6.02 9.89
CA TYR A 82 -3.92 5.56 11.11
C TYR A 82 -2.61 6.30 11.39
N PHE A 83 -1.74 6.43 10.39
CA PHE A 83 -0.46 7.13 10.57
C PHE A 83 -0.66 8.64 10.78
N VAL A 84 -1.60 9.25 10.06
CA VAL A 84 -1.94 10.67 10.22
C VAL A 84 -2.37 10.97 11.66
N LYS A 85 -3.27 10.15 12.23
CA LYS A 85 -3.74 10.29 13.62
C LYS A 85 -2.64 10.17 14.67
N ARG A 86 -1.45 9.67 14.31
CA ARG A 86 -0.29 9.50 15.21
C ARG A 86 0.88 10.44 14.91
N GLY A 87 0.59 11.61 14.34
CA GLY A 87 1.59 12.67 14.18
C GLY A 87 2.36 12.65 12.86
N ARG A 88 2.03 11.77 11.91
CA ARG A 88 2.53 11.84 10.52
C ARG A 88 1.70 12.78 9.65
N LEU A 89 1.60 14.04 10.08
CA LEU A 89 0.90 15.08 9.32
C LEU A 89 1.57 15.34 7.97
N ASP A 90 2.87 15.03 7.82
CA ASP A 90 3.61 15.06 6.55
C ASP A 90 2.94 14.19 5.46
N TRP A 91 2.22 13.14 5.86
CA TRP A 91 1.49 12.28 4.93
C TRP A 91 0.14 12.82 4.50
N LEU A 92 -0.50 13.70 5.27
CA LEU A 92 -1.72 14.38 4.82
C LEU A 92 -1.46 15.14 3.53
N PHE A 93 -0.40 15.93 3.46
CA PHE A 93 -0.04 16.67 2.25
C PHE A 93 0.27 15.76 1.06
N LYS A 94 0.87 14.59 1.31
CA LYS A 94 1.23 13.63 0.24
C LYS A 94 0.04 12.81 -0.29
N TYR A 95 -1.00 12.61 0.52
CA TYR A 95 -2.19 11.82 0.18
C TYR A 95 -3.44 12.66 -0.18
N PHE A 96 -3.62 13.83 0.42
CA PHE A 96 -4.79 14.71 0.21
C PHE A 96 -4.54 15.86 -0.78
N LEU A 97 -3.30 16.33 -0.99
CA LEU A 97 -3.02 17.49 -1.86
C LEU A 97 -2.50 17.14 -3.28
N ARG A 98 -2.65 15.90 -3.78
CA ARG A 98 -2.33 15.58 -5.19
C ARG A 98 -2.95 14.31 -5.78
#